data_AF-A0A1G0Y378-F1
#
_entry.id   AF-A0A1G0Y378-F1
#
_cell.length_a   1.000
_cell.length_b   1.000
_cell.length_c   1.000
_cell.angle_alpha   90.00
_cell.angle_beta   90.00
_cell.angle_gamma   90.00
#
_symmetry.space_group_name_H-M   'P 1'
#
loop_
_entity.id
_entity.type
_entity.pdbx_description
1 polymer ?
#
loop_
_entity_poly.entity_id
_entity_poly.type
_entity_poly.pdbx_seq_one_letter_code
_entity_poly.pdbx_strand_id
1 'polypeptide(L)'
;MKRISTMNKTRMGKTPGFFLKITALIAVSASIMLTTSSCAIWNWFMGRTSDEEVEEMDKDISGLGKRTTRYENSLDQFGVMLEAYDLQKIKIQSKPIKNQTAEKGLPEDIRTIVETSINKVTRQITLIPYDPMYYTAEVTTGGKIDRTLPDIVIDGGLAEFDKDMIEKQRELKMEAKVKEGDFGSKYDQDGGAGYQAKSGISRLGLDLHLLNYATQAAIAGKQTSNTVNIRKTQLGWSIGYYFQGCGLAFEYQLKKQQGLHSAIRLLVEMSIIELLGKYYDIPYWRCIEGSQPDQAMITRITEEFNDASDAQQNGYLKEYLFLHGYEGFDRHTREFDSNETKSLDEAKTKLGATNKTDLFVKLWLTVPIEEAKKRVKEARRAAEQQLAVQLENQKKARLEAMKQAEEAQRKAQADALAAQKTATQPVAAQPTTVVAPAKTTTPPPASSKEKPVGIGAADEF
;
A
#
# COMPACT_ATOMS: atom_id res chain seq x y z
N MET A 1 96.13 -6.46 -34.46
CA MET A 1 95.77 -5.27 -33.65
C MET A 1 95.19 -5.75 -32.33
N LYS A 2 95.79 -5.34 -31.19
CA LYS A 2 95.32 -5.33 -29.77
C LYS A 2 94.45 -6.52 -29.26
N ARG A 3 94.69 -7.19 -28.12
CA ARG A 3 95.73 -7.30 -27.08
C ARG A 3 95.27 -8.51 -26.20
N ILE A 4 96.11 -9.54 -26.05
CA ILE A 4 96.58 -10.18 -24.79
C ILE A 4 95.49 -10.62 -23.76
N SER A 5 95.24 -11.94 -23.56
CA SER A 5 95.82 -12.83 -22.51
C SER A 5 95.26 -12.54 -21.09
N THR A 6 94.84 -13.44 -20.19
CA THR A 6 95.02 -14.90 -19.98
C THR A 6 94.20 -15.32 -18.74
N MET A 7 94.13 -16.65 -18.50
CA MET A 7 93.79 -17.40 -17.27
C MET A 7 92.32 -17.85 -17.16
N ASN A 8 91.92 -19.11 -17.42
CA ASN A 8 92.40 -20.48 -17.18
C ASN A 8 91.92 -21.09 -15.85
N LYS A 9 91.14 -22.18 -15.98
CA LYS A 9 90.85 -23.31 -15.04
C LYS A 9 90.27 -22.93 -13.65
N THR A 10 89.28 -23.64 -13.08
CA THR A 10 89.34 -25.07 -12.75
C THR A 10 87.98 -25.56 -12.21
N ARG A 11 87.59 -26.80 -12.55
CA ARG A 11 86.73 -27.78 -11.82
C ARG A 11 85.49 -27.27 -11.05
N MET A 12 84.30 -27.66 -11.51
CA MET A 12 83.17 -28.01 -10.63
C MET A 12 82.86 -29.50 -10.78
N GLY A 13 82.94 -30.20 -9.66
CA GLY A 13 82.30 -31.49 -9.44
C GLY A 13 81.37 -31.37 -8.24
N LYS A 14 80.22 -32.04 -8.36
CA LYS A 14 79.38 -32.63 -7.30
C LYS A 14 78.74 -31.68 -6.26
N THR A 15 77.41 -31.71 -6.29
CA THR A 15 76.44 -31.64 -5.16
C THR A 15 76.90 -32.35 -3.88
N PRO A 16 76.18 -32.26 -2.73
CA PRO A 16 75.21 -31.27 -2.23
C PRO A 16 75.49 -30.86 -0.75
N GLY A 17 74.76 -29.87 -0.22
CA GLY A 17 74.72 -29.57 1.22
C GLY A 17 74.14 -28.18 1.45
N PHE A 18 72.91 -28.09 1.98
CA PHE A 18 72.61 -27.82 3.40
C PHE A 18 73.14 -26.46 3.87
N PHE A 19 72.23 -25.67 4.46
CA PHE A 19 72.37 -24.29 4.96
C PHE A 19 72.07 -23.15 3.98
N LEU A 20 70.78 -22.80 3.86
CA LEU A 20 70.37 -21.39 3.78
C LEU A 20 68.92 -21.23 4.27
N LYS A 21 68.74 -21.03 5.57
CA LYS A 21 67.49 -20.50 6.17
C LYS A 21 67.81 -19.63 7.38
N ILE A 22 68.48 -18.51 7.15
CA ILE A 22 68.46 -17.34 8.05
C ILE A 22 68.49 -16.10 7.14
N THR A 23 67.75 -15.06 7.54
CA THR A 23 67.56 -13.72 6.92
C THR A 23 66.71 -13.61 5.65
N ALA A 24 65.40 -13.80 5.83
CA ALA A 24 64.36 -13.00 5.19
C ALA A 24 63.10 -13.01 6.09
N LEU A 25 63.29 -12.60 7.34
CA LEU A 25 62.24 -12.43 8.35
C LEU A 25 62.49 -11.04 8.93
N ILE A 26 61.76 -10.05 8.41
CA ILE A 26 61.51 -8.66 8.84
C ILE A 26 61.16 -7.93 7.52
N ALA A 27 59.86 -7.93 7.17
CA ALA A 27 59.18 -7.07 6.17
C ALA A 27 57.89 -7.69 5.58
N VAL A 28 57.31 -8.73 6.20
CA VAL A 28 55.93 -9.18 5.89
C VAL A 28 55.07 -9.32 7.17
N SER A 29 55.64 -9.04 8.34
CA SER A 29 55.00 -9.18 9.66
C SER A 29 54.23 -7.92 10.12
N ALA A 30 53.53 -7.23 9.21
CA ALA A 30 52.69 -6.07 9.57
C ALA A 30 51.45 -5.88 8.67
N SER A 31 50.95 -6.92 8.01
CA SER A 31 49.68 -6.81 7.23
C SER A 31 48.76 -8.03 7.29
N ILE A 32 48.99 -8.99 8.19
CA ILE A 32 48.11 -10.16 8.41
C ILE A 32 47.79 -10.31 9.91
N MET A 33 47.59 -9.19 10.62
CA MET A 33 47.16 -9.19 12.03
C MET A 33 46.22 -8.02 12.33
N LEU A 34 45.27 -7.75 11.42
CA LEU A 34 44.12 -6.86 11.66
C LEU A 34 42.81 -7.45 11.11
N THR A 35 42.71 -8.77 11.01
CA THR A 35 41.48 -9.50 10.62
C THR A 35 41.22 -10.70 11.54
N THR A 36 41.33 -10.50 12.85
CA THR A 36 40.89 -11.49 13.84
C THR A 36 39.92 -10.84 14.83
N SER A 37 38.71 -10.56 14.34
CA SER A 37 37.48 -10.52 15.14
C SER A 37 36.48 -11.56 14.61
N SER A 38 37.00 -12.68 14.08
CA SER A 38 36.25 -13.71 13.34
C SER A 38 35.95 -14.95 14.18
N CYS A 39 35.54 -14.81 15.44
CA CYS A 39 34.83 -15.90 16.12
C CYS A 39 33.38 -16.06 15.58
N ALA A 40 32.81 -15.02 14.97
CA ALA A 40 31.48 -15.10 14.35
C ALA A 40 31.47 -15.86 13.01
N ILE A 41 32.58 -15.83 12.26
CA ILE A 41 32.68 -16.47 10.93
C ILE A 41 32.91 -17.98 11.08
N TRP A 42 33.64 -18.40 12.12
CA TRP A 42 33.87 -19.83 12.39
C TRP A 42 32.61 -20.53 12.94
N ASN A 43 31.80 -19.86 13.77
CA ASN A 43 30.53 -20.43 14.25
C ASN A 43 29.48 -20.57 13.14
N TRP A 44 29.42 -19.62 12.20
CA TRP A 44 28.59 -19.73 10.99
C TRP A 44 29.00 -20.90 10.08
N PHE A 45 30.31 -21.22 10.02
CA PHE A 45 30.84 -22.34 9.24
C PHE A 45 30.76 -23.71 9.94
N MET A 46 30.67 -23.76 11.27
CA MET A 46 30.75 -25.02 12.05
C MET A 46 29.41 -25.50 12.64
N GLY A 47 28.31 -24.75 12.50
CA GLY A 47 26.97 -25.22 12.88
C GLY A 47 26.82 -25.64 14.35
N ARG A 48 27.68 -25.16 15.25
CA ARG A 48 27.52 -25.33 16.70
C ARG A 48 26.63 -24.20 17.21
N THR A 49 25.45 -24.54 17.70
CA THR A 49 24.60 -23.64 18.49
C THR A 49 25.28 -23.36 19.83
N SER A 50 25.30 -22.12 20.29
CA SER A 50 25.68 -21.84 21.69
C SER A 50 24.52 -22.28 22.60
N ASP A 51 24.85 -22.77 23.80
CA ASP A 51 23.83 -23.17 24.79
C ASP A 51 22.90 -21.99 25.16
N GLU A 52 23.39 -20.75 24.99
CA GLU A 52 22.64 -19.49 25.18
C GLU A 52 21.51 -19.31 24.15
N GLU A 53 21.70 -19.70 22.88
CA GLU A 53 20.62 -19.69 21.88
C GLU A 53 19.54 -20.72 22.21
N VAL A 54 19.91 -21.85 22.82
CA VAL A 54 19.00 -22.91 23.26
C VAL A 54 18.19 -22.48 24.48
N GLU A 55 18.84 -21.82 25.44
CA GLU A 55 18.19 -21.29 26.64
C GLU A 55 17.23 -20.13 26.33
N GLU A 56 17.58 -19.25 25.39
CA GLU A 56 16.67 -18.21 24.88
C GLU A 56 15.47 -18.82 24.12
N MET A 57 15.68 -19.93 23.40
CA MET A 57 14.59 -20.67 22.73
C MET A 57 13.61 -21.31 23.72
N ASP A 58 14.11 -21.93 24.80
CA ASP A 58 13.25 -22.51 25.85
C ASP A 58 12.43 -21.44 26.59
N LYS A 59 13.00 -20.22 26.71
CA LYS A 59 12.32 -19.06 27.31
C LYS A 59 11.21 -18.50 26.42
N ASP A 60 11.38 -18.54 25.10
CA ASP A 60 10.39 -18.05 24.13
C ASP A 60 9.25 -19.06 23.90
N ILE A 61 9.53 -20.37 23.99
CA ILE A 61 8.52 -21.45 23.95
C ILE A 61 7.62 -21.44 25.20
N SER A 62 8.15 -21.00 26.35
CA SER A 62 7.43 -20.95 27.63
C SER A 62 6.68 -19.64 27.89
N GLY A 63 6.87 -18.61 27.05
CA GLY A 63 6.26 -17.28 27.20
C GLY A 63 5.03 -17.05 26.32
N LEU A 64 3.99 -16.43 26.88
CA LEU A 64 2.93 -15.79 26.09
C LEU A 64 3.52 -14.57 25.35
N GLY A 65 3.99 -14.76 24.11
CA GLY A 65 4.56 -13.70 23.28
C GLY A 65 3.52 -13.01 22.37
N LYS A 66 3.55 -11.67 22.31
CA LYS A 66 2.85 -10.91 21.26
C LYS A 66 3.54 -11.18 19.92
N ARG A 67 2.83 -11.73 18.94
CA ARG A 67 3.34 -11.90 17.56
C ARG A 67 3.49 -10.54 16.88
N THR A 68 4.70 -9.99 16.87
CA THR A 68 5.04 -8.79 16.10
C THR A 68 5.72 -9.19 14.78
N THR A 69 5.47 -8.41 13.73
CA THR A 69 6.10 -8.58 12.42
C THR A 69 6.94 -7.34 12.08
N ARG A 70 7.90 -7.49 11.16
CA ARG A 70 8.71 -6.36 10.68
C ARG A 70 7.86 -5.25 10.03
N TYR A 71 6.76 -5.61 9.36
CA TYR A 71 5.88 -4.65 8.69
C TYR A 71 4.76 -4.09 9.58
N GLU A 72 4.69 -4.46 10.87
CA GLU A 72 3.67 -3.90 11.78
C GLU A 72 3.82 -2.39 11.90
N ASN A 73 5.05 -1.89 12.02
CA ASN A 73 5.34 -0.46 12.02
C ASN A 73 5.06 0.18 10.65
N SER A 74 5.36 -0.51 9.56
CA SER A 74 5.10 -0.03 8.19
C SER A 74 3.61 0.18 7.93
N LEU A 75 2.75 -0.73 8.43
CA LEU A 75 1.29 -0.59 8.31
C LEU A 75 0.75 0.60 9.10
N ASP A 76 1.24 0.82 10.33
CA ASP A 76 0.84 1.97 11.15
C ASP A 76 1.30 3.29 10.51
N GLN A 77 2.57 3.35 10.07
CA GLN A 77 3.11 4.49 9.33
C GLN A 77 2.35 4.78 8.04
N PHE A 78 1.90 3.73 7.34
CA PHE A 78 1.06 3.88 6.15
C PHE A 78 -0.28 4.53 6.51
N GLY A 79 -0.90 4.16 7.63
CA GLY A 79 -2.08 4.84 8.17
C GLY A 79 -1.87 6.33 8.41
N VAL A 80 -0.75 6.69 9.04
CA VAL A 80 -0.36 8.08 9.26
C VAL A 80 -0.13 8.81 7.94
N MET A 81 0.46 8.14 6.94
CA MET A 81 0.65 8.69 5.60
C MET A 81 -0.69 8.99 4.92
N LEU A 82 -1.69 8.11 5.02
CA LEU A 82 -3.03 8.36 4.46
C LEU A 82 -3.67 9.62 5.05
N GLU A 83 -3.50 9.86 6.36
CA GLU A 83 -3.96 11.10 7.01
C GLU A 83 -3.17 12.33 6.50
N ALA A 84 -1.87 12.19 6.31
CA ALA A 84 -0.98 13.28 5.89
C ALA A 84 -1.26 13.75 4.45
N TYR A 85 -1.65 12.84 3.55
CA TYR A 85 -2.00 13.15 2.16
C TYR A 85 -3.47 13.63 1.99
N ASP A 86 -4.17 13.95 3.09
CA ASP A 86 -5.58 14.40 3.08
C ASP A 86 -6.55 13.44 2.37
N LEU A 87 -6.22 12.14 2.31
CA LEU A 87 -7.02 11.16 1.59
C LEU A 87 -8.32 10.87 2.32
N GLN A 88 -9.37 10.49 1.58
CA GLN A 88 -10.68 10.18 2.16
C GLN A 88 -10.69 8.81 2.85
N LYS A 89 -11.60 8.68 3.83
CA LYS A 89 -11.81 7.39 4.49
C LYS A 89 -12.50 6.46 3.52
N ILE A 90 -12.00 5.23 3.39
CA ILE A 90 -12.63 4.23 2.54
C ILE A 90 -13.07 3.02 3.35
N LYS A 91 -14.13 2.39 2.86
CA LYS A 91 -14.67 1.15 3.40
C LYS A 91 -14.23 0.00 2.51
N ILE A 92 -13.49 -0.94 3.08
CA ILE A 92 -12.89 -2.05 2.35
C ILE A 92 -13.52 -3.35 2.83
N GLN A 93 -13.82 -4.23 1.89
CA GLN A 93 -14.18 -5.62 2.17
C GLN A 93 -13.12 -6.55 1.56
N SER A 94 -12.86 -7.71 2.18
CA SER A 94 -12.02 -8.76 1.59
C SER A 94 -12.91 -9.94 1.21
N LYS A 95 -12.72 -10.45 -0.01
CA LYS A 95 -13.17 -11.80 -0.37
C LYS A 95 -12.24 -12.85 0.28
N PRO A 96 -12.66 -14.12 0.32
CA PRO A 96 -11.76 -15.22 0.67
C PRO A 96 -10.54 -15.24 -0.25
N ILE A 97 -9.34 -15.27 0.32
CA ILE A 97 -8.09 -15.26 -0.43
C ILE A 97 -7.54 -16.68 -0.38
N LYS A 98 -7.93 -17.47 -1.37
CA LYS A 98 -7.73 -18.92 -1.34
C LYS A 98 -6.34 -19.34 -1.81
N ASN A 99 -5.93 -20.53 -1.38
CA ASN A 99 -4.82 -21.23 -2.01
C ASN A 99 -5.23 -21.73 -3.40
N GLN A 100 -4.60 -21.17 -4.43
CA GLN A 100 -4.79 -21.58 -5.83
C GLN A 100 -3.69 -22.53 -6.32
N THR A 101 -2.74 -22.88 -5.43
CA THR A 101 -1.69 -23.86 -5.71
C THR A 101 -2.14 -25.29 -5.42
N ALA A 102 -1.36 -26.28 -5.87
CA ALA A 102 -1.59 -27.68 -5.54
C ALA A 102 -1.04 -28.10 -4.15
N GLU A 103 -0.37 -27.19 -3.42
CA GLU A 103 0.33 -27.53 -2.18
C GLU A 103 -0.63 -27.62 -0.99
N LYS A 104 -0.66 -28.80 -0.35
CA LYS A 104 -1.49 -29.05 0.84
C LYS A 104 -0.90 -28.48 2.14
N GLY A 105 0.38 -28.12 2.15
CA GLY A 105 1.05 -27.49 3.28
C GLY A 105 0.73 -26.00 3.49
N LEU A 106 -0.02 -25.38 2.57
CA LEU A 106 -0.44 -23.98 2.68
C LEU A 106 -1.86 -23.86 3.25
N PRO A 107 -2.17 -22.76 3.96
CA PRO A 107 -3.54 -22.47 4.40
C PRO A 107 -4.51 -22.41 3.22
N GLU A 108 -5.69 -23.00 3.36
CA GLU A 108 -6.72 -22.95 2.31
C GLU A 108 -7.23 -21.52 2.05
N ASP A 109 -7.24 -20.68 3.10
CA ASP A 109 -7.66 -19.28 3.05
C ASP A 109 -6.78 -18.43 3.97
N ILE A 110 -6.27 -17.31 3.46
CA ILE A 110 -5.45 -16.33 4.21
C ILE A 110 -6.20 -15.03 4.49
N ARG A 111 -7.51 -14.96 4.23
CA ARG A 111 -8.36 -13.78 4.45
C ARG A 111 -8.19 -13.15 5.82
N THR A 112 -8.14 -13.94 6.90
CA THR A 112 -7.96 -13.40 8.25
C THR A 112 -6.64 -12.63 8.41
N ILE A 113 -5.59 -13.06 7.71
CA ILE A 113 -4.30 -12.35 7.69
C ILE A 113 -4.46 -11.03 6.94
N VAL A 114 -5.13 -11.04 5.78
CA VAL A 114 -5.45 -9.83 5.00
C VAL A 114 -6.27 -8.83 5.82
N GLU A 115 -7.37 -9.27 6.43
CA GLU A 115 -8.24 -8.45 7.28
C GLU A 115 -7.48 -7.86 8.47
N THR A 116 -6.62 -8.64 9.11
CA THR A 116 -5.78 -8.17 10.21
C THR A 116 -4.79 -7.10 9.72
N SER A 117 -4.15 -7.30 8.57
CA SER A 117 -3.23 -6.33 7.97
C SER A 117 -3.92 -5.02 7.59
N ILE A 118 -5.12 -5.11 7.01
CA ILE A 118 -5.94 -3.92 6.70
C ILE A 118 -6.31 -3.16 7.98
N ASN A 119 -6.75 -3.88 9.02
CA ASN A 119 -7.14 -3.26 10.28
C ASN A 119 -5.96 -2.59 11.01
N LYS A 120 -4.74 -3.09 10.82
CA LYS A 120 -3.49 -2.48 11.32
C LYS A 120 -3.14 -1.15 10.65
N VAL A 121 -3.67 -0.83 9.47
CA VAL A 121 -3.47 0.50 8.84
C VAL A 121 -4.14 1.61 9.66
N THR A 122 -5.16 1.28 10.47
CA THR A 122 -5.90 2.18 11.38
C THR A 122 -6.55 3.41 10.72
N ARG A 123 -7.48 4.06 11.44
CA ARG A 123 -8.08 5.42 11.31
C ARG A 123 -8.68 5.90 9.99
N GLN A 124 -8.06 5.61 8.85
CA GLN A 124 -8.50 6.01 7.52
C GLN A 124 -9.21 4.90 6.75
N ILE A 125 -9.10 3.65 7.22
CA ILE A 125 -9.73 2.48 6.60
C ILE A 125 -10.75 1.87 7.56
N THR A 126 -11.93 1.56 7.04
CA THR A 126 -12.94 0.78 7.75
C THR A 126 -13.08 -0.58 7.08
N LEU A 127 -12.71 -1.64 7.80
CA LEU A 127 -12.92 -3.00 7.33
C LEU A 127 -14.39 -3.39 7.52
N ILE A 128 -15.05 -3.80 6.44
CA ILE A 128 -16.39 -4.38 6.45
C ILE A 128 -16.25 -5.89 6.28
N PRO A 129 -16.56 -6.70 7.31
CA PRO A 129 -16.47 -8.15 7.19
C PRO A 129 -17.51 -8.65 6.18
N TYR A 130 -17.09 -9.54 5.29
CA TYR A 130 -18.01 -10.32 4.47
C TYR A 130 -18.45 -11.58 5.22
N ASP A 131 -19.74 -11.72 5.48
CA ASP A 131 -20.32 -12.96 5.97
C ASP A 131 -21.63 -13.27 5.23
N PRO A 132 -21.64 -14.30 4.37
CA PRO A 132 -22.81 -14.68 3.58
C PRO A 132 -23.94 -15.26 4.44
N MET A 133 -23.64 -15.80 5.63
CA MET A 133 -24.67 -16.34 6.51
C MET A 133 -25.57 -15.25 7.07
N TYR A 134 -25.01 -14.09 7.43
CA TYR A 134 -25.84 -12.97 7.87
C TYR A 134 -26.73 -12.44 6.75
N TYR A 135 -26.21 -12.36 5.51
CA TYR A 135 -27.01 -11.90 4.37
C TYR A 135 -28.18 -12.85 4.07
N THR A 136 -27.91 -14.15 4.00
CA THR A 136 -28.94 -15.17 3.74
C THR A 136 -29.96 -15.27 4.88
N ALA A 137 -29.52 -15.19 6.14
CA ALA A 137 -30.41 -15.17 7.29
C ALA A 137 -31.30 -13.92 7.33
N GLU A 138 -30.81 -12.75 6.93
CA GLU A 138 -31.60 -11.52 6.85
C GLU A 138 -32.71 -11.62 5.81
N VAL A 139 -32.36 -12.06 4.58
CA VAL A 139 -33.35 -12.30 3.51
C VAL A 139 -34.43 -13.29 3.97
N THR A 140 -34.05 -14.29 4.77
CA THR A 140 -34.96 -15.32 5.28
C THR A 140 -35.85 -14.82 6.42
N THR A 141 -35.32 -13.96 7.31
CA THR A 141 -36.03 -13.48 8.51
C THR A 141 -36.80 -12.19 8.29
N GLY A 142 -36.61 -11.51 7.15
CA GLY A 142 -37.24 -10.22 6.86
C GLY A 142 -36.71 -9.06 7.72
N GLY A 143 -35.58 -9.27 8.42
CA GLY A 143 -34.89 -8.20 9.12
C GLY A 143 -34.39 -7.13 8.14
N LYS A 144 -34.37 -5.87 8.57
CA LYS A 144 -33.67 -4.79 7.88
C LYS A 144 -32.58 -4.29 8.80
N ILE A 145 -31.34 -4.68 8.54
CA ILE A 145 -30.18 -4.14 9.22
C ILE A 145 -29.62 -3.04 8.32
N ASP A 146 -29.45 -1.84 8.86
CA ASP A 146 -28.77 -0.76 8.14
C ASP A 146 -27.28 -1.12 8.02
N ARG A 147 -26.90 -1.68 6.88
CA ARG A 147 -25.54 -2.15 6.61
C ARG A 147 -24.76 -1.09 5.87
N THR A 148 -23.64 -0.72 6.44
CA THR A 148 -22.63 0.05 5.72
C THR A 148 -22.08 -0.82 4.58
N LEU A 149 -22.19 -0.33 3.34
CA LEU A 149 -21.64 -0.98 2.16
C LEU A 149 -20.18 -0.56 1.93
N PRO A 150 -19.32 -1.49 1.46
CA PRO A 150 -17.94 -1.16 1.10
C PRO A 150 -17.89 -0.33 -0.18
N ASP A 151 -16.81 0.43 -0.32
CA ASP A 151 -16.53 1.20 -1.53
C ASP A 151 -15.68 0.34 -2.50
N ILE A 152 -14.74 -0.44 -1.94
CA ILE A 152 -13.87 -1.35 -2.68
C ILE A 152 -13.80 -2.74 -2.04
N VAL A 153 -13.48 -3.73 -2.86
CA VAL A 153 -13.30 -5.13 -2.45
C VAL A 153 -11.92 -5.62 -2.86
N ILE A 154 -11.19 -6.24 -1.94
CA ILE A 154 -9.93 -6.96 -2.22
C ILE A 154 -10.27 -8.39 -2.59
N ASP A 155 -9.70 -8.86 -3.70
CA ASP A 155 -9.79 -10.24 -4.18
C ASP A 155 -8.41 -10.73 -4.64
N GLY A 156 -8.23 -12.04 -4.74
CA GLY A 156 -6.93 -12.64 -5.09
C GLY A 156 -6.72 -14.06 -4.57
N GLY A 157 -5.46 -14.48 -4.53
CA GLY A 157 -5.09 -15.82 -4.08
C GLY A 157 -3.60 -16.06 -3.96
N LEU A 158 -3.23 -17.13 -3.26
CA LEU A 158 -1.87 -17.68 -3.34
C LEU A 158 -1.71 -18.35 -4.69
N ALA A 159 -1.00 -17.69 -5.60
CA ALA A 159 -0.92 -18.06 -7.02
C ALA A 159 0.25 -19.03 -7.32
N GLU A 160 1.33 -18.95 -6.54
CA GLU A 160 2.55 -19.72 -6.80
C GLU A 160 3.08 -20.35 -5.50
N PHE A 161 3.48 -21.62 -5.58
CA PHE A 161 4.31 -22.23 -4.55
C PHE A 161 5.25 -23.27 -5.16
N ASP A 162 6.51 -22.89 -5.29
CA ASP A 162 7.57 -23.79 -5.75
C ASP A 162 8.38 -24.25 -4.56
N LYS A 163 8.34 -25.55 -4.27
CA LYS A 163 9.05 -26.15 -3.15
C LYS A 163 10.41 -26.66 -3.59
N ASP A 164 11.44 -26.41 -2.77
CA ASP A 164 12.78 -26.98 -2.95
C ASP A 164 13.39 -26.72 -4.35
N MET A 165 13.11 -25.54 -4.93
CA MET A 165 13.58 -25.06 -6.24
C MET A 165 15.11 -25.18 -6.42
N ILE A 166 15.88 -25.15 -5.33
CA ILE A 166 17.32 -25.44 -5.32
C ILE A 166 17.64 -26.30 -4.09
N GLU A 167 18.03 -27.56 -4.30
CA GLU A 167 18.64 -28.41 -3.28
C GLU A 167 20.17 -28.39 -3.47
N LYS A 168 20.89 -27.69 -2.59
CA LYS A 168 22.35 -27.84 -2.51
C LYS A 168 22.66 -28.93 -1.49
N GLN A 169 22.98 -30.13 -1.96
CA GLN A 169 23.55 -31.20 -1.15
C GLN A 169 25.08 -31.08 -1.17
N ARG A 170 25.69 -30.64 -0.05
CA ARG A 170 27.14 -30.79 0.14
C ARG A 170 27.37 -32.00 1.02
N GLU A 171 27.94 -33.05 0.44
CA GLU A 171 28.53 -34.18 1.16
C GLU A 171 30.00 -33.87 1.39
N LEU A 172 30.38 -33.62 2.65
CA LEU A 172 31.79 -33.65 3.03
C LEU A 172 32.12 -35.09 3.44
N LYS A 173 32.54 -35.92 2.47
CA LYS A 173 33.16 -37.21 2.77
C LYS A 173 34.63 -36.97 3.10
N MET A 174 34.93 -36.70 4.36
CA MET A 174 36.31 -36.75 4.86
C MET A 174 36.69 -38.22 5.05
N GLU A 175 37.09 -38.90 3.97
CA GLU A 175 37.77 -40.20 4.06
C GLU A 175 39.25 -39.96 4.42
N ALA A 176 39.50 -39.45 5.62
CA ALA A 176 40.86 -39.42 6.16
C ALA A 176 41.15 -40.81 6.75
N LYS A 177 41.76 -41.69 5.95
CA LYS A 177 42.42 -42.89 6.49
C LYS A 177 43.59 -42.44 7.36
N VAL A 178 43.32 -42.21 8.64
CA VAL A 178 44.37 -42.03 9.65
C VAL A 178 45.03 -43.39 9.82
N LYS A 179 46.20 -43.58 9.21
CA LYS A 179 47.03 -44.74 9.52
C LYS A 179 47.63 -44.55 10.91
N GLU A 180 47.61 -45.63 11.67
CA GLU A 180 48.22 -45.76 13.00
C GLU A 180 49.63 -45.14 13.01
N GLY A 181 49.84 -44.09 13.82
CA GLY A 181 51.17 -43.54 14.11
C GLY A 181 51.33 -42.02 14.10
N ASP A 182 50.43 -41.24 13.48
CA ASP A 182 50.76 -39.82 13.19
C ASP A 182 50.40 -38.81 14.30
N PHE A 183 49.78 -39.22 15.42
CA PHE A 183 49.53 -38.32 16.56
C PHE A 183 49.29 -39.05 17.90
N GLY A 184 50.05 -40.11 18.19
CA GLY A 184 50.14 -40.71 19.54
C GLY A 184 48.83 -41.18 20.20
N SER A 185 47.76 -41.42 19.44
CA SER A 185 46.45 -41.84 19.96
C SER A 185 46.25 -43.35 19.75
N LYS A 186 46.01 -44.06 20.86
CA LYS A 186 45.55 -45.46 20.87
C LYS A 186 44.03 -45.49 20.83
N TYR A 187 43.42 -45.29 19.66
CA TYR A 187 42.00 -45.55 19.45
C TYR A 187 41.79 -46.18 18.07
N ASP A 188 41.43 -47.46 18.08
CA ASP A 188 40.90 -48.20 16.93
C ASP A 188 39.40 -47.87 16.83
N GLN A 189 39.05 -46.81 16.11
CA GLN A 189 37.65 -46.57 15.76
C GLN A 189 37.57 -45.94 14.37
N ASP A 190 37.17 -46.76 13.39
CA ASP A 190 36.86 -46.39 12.02
C ASP A 190 35.53 -45.60 12.03
N GLY A 191 35.62 -44.31 12.37
CA GLY A 191 34.48 -43.42 12.54
C GLY A 191 34.44 -42.35 11.45
N GLY A 192 33.88 -42.67 10.28
CA GLY A 192 33.58 -41.68 9.25
C GLY A 192 32.45 -40.75 9.69
N ALA A 193 32.76 -39.52 10.11
CA ALA A 193 31.77 -38.47 10.33
C ALA A 193 31.42 -37.80 8.99
N GLY A 194 30.37 -38.28 8.33
CA GLY A 194 29.80 -37.60 7.16
C GLY A 194 28.88 -36.46 7.61
N TYR A 195 29.24 -35.21 7.27
CA TYR A 195 28.33 -34.06 7.43
C TYR A 195 27.61 -33.81 6.09
N GLN A 196 26.30 -34.06 6.07
CA GLN A 196 25.42 -33.72 4.94
C GLN A 196 24.69 -32.43 5.31
N ALA A 197 25.05 -31.29 4.71
CA ALA A 197 24.27 -30.07 4.81
C ALA A 197 23.28 -30.00 3.64
N LYS A 198 21.97 -30.08 3.94
CA LYS A 198 20.89 -29.86 2.95
C LYS A 198 20.25 -28.49 3.17
N SER A 199 20.21 -27.66 2.13
CA SER A 199 19.44 -26.42 2.11
C SER A 199 18.52 -26.41 0.89
N GLY A 200 17.25 -26.11 1.13
CA GLY A 200 16.20 -25.97 0.12
C GLY A 200 15.72 -24.53 0.04
N ILE A 201 15.46 -24.03 -1.18
CA ILE A 201 14.82 -22.73 -1.42
C ILE A 201 13.40 -23.01 -1.92
N SER A 202 12.39 -22.53 -1.23
CA SER A 202 11.01 -22.47 -1.73
C SER A 202 10.65 -21.05 -2.16
N ARG A 203 9.67 -20.89 -3.03
CA ARG A 203 9.09 -19.61 -3.43
C ARG A 203 7.59 -19.63 -3.19
N LEU A 204 7.04 -18.51 -2.74
CA LEU A 204 5.60 -18.30 -2.56
C LEU A 204 5.21 -17.01 -3.29
N GLY A 205 4.14 -17.05 -4.08
CA GLY A 205 3.56 -15.90 -4.76
C GLY A 205 2.14 -15.58 -4.29
N LEU A 206 1.85 -14.29 -4.15
CA LEU A 206 0.55 -13.74 -3.77
C LEU A 206 0.15 -12.66 -4.78
N ASP A 207 -1.04 -12.85 -5.35
CA ASP A 207 -1.66 -11.88 -6.24
C ASP A 207 -2.91 -11.30 -5.57
N LEU A 208 -3.00 -9.97 -5.50
CA LEU A 208 -4.17 -9.25 -5.01
C LEU A 208 -4.57 -8.15 -6.00
N HIS A 209 -5.87 -7.93 -6.14
CA HIS A 209 -6.43 -6.88 -6.98
C HIS A 209 -7.66 -6.25 -6.30
N LEU A 210 -8.04 -5.06 -6.78
CA LEU A 210 -9.20 -4.33 -6.28
C LEU A 210 -10.37 -4.39 -7.25
N LEU A 211 -11.56 -4.51 -6.68
CA LEU A 211 -12.83 -4.38 -7.37
C LEU A 211 -13.58 -3.17 -6.83
N ASN A 212 -14.24 -2.43 -7.71
CA ASN A 212 -15.23 -1.43 -7.31
C ASN A 212 -16.51 -2.14 -6.84
N TYR A 213 -16.99 -1.85 -5.63
CA TYR A 213 -18.12 -2.61 -5.07
C TYR A 213 -19.42 -2.39 -5.83
N ALA A 214 -19.69 -1.18 -6.30
CA ALA A 214 -20.94 -0.86 -7.01
C ALA A 214 -21.03 -1.54 -8.38
N THR A 215 -19.91 -1.60 -9.11
CA THR A 215 -19.87 -2.14 -10.49
C THR A 215 -19.37 -3.58 -10.56
N GLN A 216 -18.74 -4.08 -9.50
CA GLN A 216 -18.02 -5.36 -9.46
C GLN A 216 -16.88 -5.47 -10.50
N ALA A 217 -16.48 -4.34 -11.11
CA ALA A 217 -15.40 -4.29 -12.08
C ALA A 217 -14.04 -4.14 -11.39
N ALA A 218 -13.00 -4.77 -11.96
CA ALA A 218 -11.63 -4.61 -11.49
C ALA A 218 -11.12 -3.18 -11.75
N ILE A 219 -10.36 -2.64 -10.79
CA ILE A 219 -9.75 -1.31 -10.90
C ILE A 219 -8.40 -1.45 -11.60
N ALA A 220 -8.30 -0.92 -12.82
CA ALA A 220 -7.11 -1.04 -13.64
C ALA A 220 -5.86 -0.43 -12.98
N GLY A 221 -4.73 -1.13 -13.07
CA GLY A 221 -3.45 -0.67 -12.52
C GLY A 221 -3.35 -0.73 -10.99
N LYS A 222 -4.41 -1.14 -10.29
CA LYS A 222 -4.44 -1.27 -8.82
C LYS A 222 -4.40 -2.75 -8.43
N GLN A 223 -3.30 -3.39 -8.76
CA GLN A 223 -2.99 -4.77 -8.37
C GLN A 223 -1.56 -4.91 -7.86
N THR A 224 -1.31 -5.99 -7.13
CA THR A 224 0.02 -6.40 -6.66
C THR A 224 0.22 -7.88 -6.94
N SER A 225 1.44 -8.22 -7.35
CA SER A 225 1.90 -9.59 -7.59
C SER A 225 3.28 -9.68 -6.98
N ASN A 226 3.36 -10.30 -5.82
CA ASN A 226 4.53 -10.28 -4.97
C ASN A 226 4.98 -11.70 -4.65
N THR A 227 6.29 -11.90 -4.62
CA THR A 227 6.89 -13.20 -4.31
C THR A 227 7.87 -13.11 -3.16
N VAL A 228 7.95 -14.18 -2.38
CA VAL A 228 8.93 -14.35 -1.32
C VAL A 228 9.64 -15.68 -1.46
N ASN A 229 10.96 -15.66 -1.34
CA ASN A 229 11.78 -16.86 -1.30
C ASN A 229 12.04 -17.24 0.16
N ILE A 230 11.85 -18.51 0.46
CA ILE A 230 11.96 -19.10 1.79
C ILE A 230 13.10 -20.11 1.76
N ARG A 231 14.19 -19.80 2.45
CA ARG A 231 15.33 -20.70 2.61
C ARG A 231 15.12 -21.57 3.84
N LYS A 232 15.17 -22.88 3.64
CA LYS A 232 15.25 -23.86 4.71
C LYS A 232 16.70 -24.30 4.85
N THR A 233 17.27 -24.13 6.04
CA THR A 233 18.58 -24.69 6.42
C THR A 233 18.38 -25.74 7.51
N GLN A 234 19.41 -26.53 7.82
CA GLN A 234 19.33 -27.52 8.91
C GLN A 234 19.08 -26.87 10.28
N LEU A 235 19.56 -25.65 10.46
CA LEU A 235 19.48 -24.89 11.72
C LEU A 235 18.24 -23.99 11.84
N GLY A 236 17.56 -23.64 10.73
CA GLY A 236 16.42 -22.73 10.81
C GLY A 236 15.77 -22.41 9.46
N TRP A 237 14.90 -21.40 9.45
CA TRP A 237 14.30 -20.85 8.24
C TRP A 237 14.81 -19.42 8.06
N SER A 238 15.18 -19.02 6.84
CA SER A 238 15.40 -17.61 6.51
C SER A 238 14.49 -17.18 5.37
N ILE A 239 14.03 -15.94 5.41
CA ILE A 239 13.14 -15.36 4.40
C ILE A 239 13.94 -14.32 3.62
N GLY A 240 13.91 -14.42 2.29
CA GLY A 240 14.45 -13.43 1.36
C GLY A 240 13.35 -12.94 0.44
N TYR A 241 13.10 -11.63 0.45
CA TYR A 241 12.07 -11.01 -0.38
C TYR A 241 12.63 -10.56 -1.73
N TYR A 242 11.79 -10.55 -2.78
CA TYR A 242 12.16 -10.02 -4.09
C TYR A 242 11.11 -9.00 -4.50
N PHE A 243 11.49 -7.72 -4.48
CA PHE A 243 10.59 -6.61 -4.81
C PHE A 243 10.95 -6.02 -6.18
N GLN A 244 9.99 -6.02 -7.12
CA GLN A 244 10.07 -5.35 -8.43
C GLN A 244 11.33 -5.64 -9.27
N GLY A 245 11.81 -6.89 -9.27
CA GLY A 245 12.99 -7.28 -10.07
C GLY A 245 14.34 -6.76 -9.54
N CYS A 246 14.34 -5.86 -8.56
CA CYS A 246 15.51 -5.46 -7.80
C CYS A 246 15.65 -6.41 -6.61
N GLY A 247 16.72 -7.21 -6.60
CA GLY A 247 17.01 -8.18 -5.53
C GLY A 247 17.34 -7.51 -4.20
N LEU A 248 16.34 -6.97 -3.51
CA LEU A 248 16.44 -6.55 -2.12
C LEU A 248 16.48 -7.79 -1.21
N ALA A 249 17.66 -8.37 -1.07
CA ALA A 249 17.90 -9.46 -0.14
C ALA A 249 17.98 -8.92 1.30
N PHE A 250 16.84 -8.70 1.95
CA PHE A 250 16.82 -8.65 3.41
C PHE A 250 16.69 -10.07 3.91
N GLU A 251 17.73 -10.58 4.56
CA GLU A 251 17.67 -11.90 5.20
C GLU A 251 17.06 -11.74 6.59
N TYR A 252 15.79 -12.12 6.74
CA TYR A 252 15.16 -12.24 8.06
C TYR A 252 15.31 -13.68 8.54
N GLN A 253 16.06 -13.88 9.62
CA GLN A 253 16.26 -15.20 10.23
C GLN A 253 15.10 -15.52 11.17
N LEU A 254 14.42 -16.63 10.89
CA LEU A 254 13.36 -17.18 11.72
C LEU A 254 13.87 -18.40 12.49
N LYS A 255 13.70 -18.38 13.82
CA LYS A 255 13.91 -19.56 14.67
C LYS A 255 12.85 -20.65 14.36
N LYS A 256 13.23 -21.92 14.43
CA LYS A 256 12.61 -23.07 13.70
C LYS A 256 11.22 -23.49 14.23
N GLN A 257 10.23 -23.56 13.32
CA GLN A 257 9.02 -24.43 13.21
C GLN A 257 7.79 -23.72 12.59
N GLN A 258 7.76 -22.37 12.51
CA GLN A 258 6.63 -21.61 11.91
C GLN A 258 6.98 -20.78 10.66
N GLY A 259 8.06 -21.13 9.94
CA GLY A 259 8.63 -20.33 8.86
C GLY A 259 7.66 -19.95 7.73
N LEU A 260 6.84 -20.91 7.27
CA LEU A 260 5.95 -20.72 6.12
C LEU A 260 4.78 -19.76 6.44
N HIS A 261 4.13 -19.92 7.58
CA HIS A 261 3.04 -19.01 8.01
C HIS A 261 3.55 -17.59 8.26
N SER A 262 4.75 -17.46 8.86
CA SER A 262 5.40 -16.16 9.02
C SER A 262 5.73 -15.52 7.67
N ALA A 263 6.18 -16.30 6.69
CA ALA A 263 6.43 -15.81 5.33
C ALA A 263 5.16 -15.35 4.63
N ILE A 264 4.07 -16.13 4.70
CA ILE A 264 2.75 -15.73 4.19
C ILE A 264 2.33 -14.41 4.82
N ARG A 265 2.47 -14.26 6.14
CA ARG A 265 2.08 -13.04 6.84
C ARG A 265 2.89 -11.82 6.38
N LEU A 266 4.21 -11.94 6.26
CA LEU A 266 5.05 -10.86 5.76
C LEU A 266 4.70 -10.50 4.32
N LEU A 267 4.47 -11.51 3.47
CA LEU A 267 4.06 -11.32 2.08
C LEU A 267 2.71 -10.59 1.99
N VAL A 268 1.74 -10.96 2.81
CA VAL A 268 0.42 -10.30 2.87
C VAL A 268 0.55 -8.86 3.37
N GLU A 269 1.25 -8.62 4.48
CA GLU A 269 1.39 -7.28 5.05
C GLU A 269 2.05 -6.32 4.05
N MET A 270 3.11 -6.75 3.36
CA MET A 270 3.75 -5.98 2.29
C MET A 270 2.81 -5.74 1.10
N SER A 271 2.11 -6.78 0.64
CA SER A 271 1.19 -6.68 -0.50
C SER A 271 0.02 -5.74 -0.22
N ILE A 272 -0.46 -5.66 1.02
CA ILE A 272 -1.51 -4.72 1.41
C ILE A 272 -1.01 -3.26 1.39
N ILE A 273 0.21 -3.00 1.87
CA ILE A 273 0.83 -1.66 1.80
C ILE A 273 0.94 -1.23 0.33
N GLU A 274 1.44 -2.11 -0.53
CA GLU A 274 1.58 -1.83 -1.97
C GLU A 274 0.22 -1.64 -2.66
N LEU A 275 -0.74 -2.54 -2.43
CA LEU A 275 -2.05 -2.50 -3.07
C LEU A 275 -2.79 -1.20 -2.73
N LEU A 276 -2.82 -0.83 -1.45
CA LEU A 276 -3.45 0.40 -0.99
C LEU A 276 -2.64 1.63 -1.41
N GLY A 277 -1.32 1.53 -1.40
CA GLY A 277 -0.42 2.57 -1.90
C GLY A 277 -0.71 2.92 -3.35
N LYS A 278 -0.80 1.91 -4.21
CA LYS A 278 -1.20 2.03 -5.60
C LYS A 278 -2.61 2.59 -5.73
N TYR A 279 -3.56 2.11 -4.94
CA TYR A 279 -4.94 2.60 -4.96
C TYR A 279 -5.04 4.10 -4.69
N TYR A 280 -4.32 4.57 -3.67
CA TYR A 280 -4.31 5.98 -3.24
C TYR A 280 -3.31 6.87 -3.97
N ASP A 281 -2.50 6.30 -4.87
CA ASP A 281 -1.49 7.03 -5.60
C ASP A 281 -0.44 7.73 -4.71
N ILE A 282 -0.05 7.08 -3.62
CA ILE A 282 0.96 7.58 -2.66
C ILE A 282 2.24 6.72 -2.65
N PRO A 283 3.41 7.32 -2.35
CA PRO A 283 4.70 6.62 -2.38
C PRO A 283 4.87 5.66 -1.20
N TYR A 284 4.14 4.55 -1.22
CA TYR A 284 4.00 3.57 -0.14
C TYR A 284 5.32 2.94 0.31
N TRP A 285 6.32 2.87 -0.58
CA TRP A 285 7.67 2.40 -0.26
C TRP A 285 8.35 3.22 0.83
N ARG A 286 7.93 4.47 1.07
CA ARG A 286 8.44 5.30 2.17
C ARG A 286 8.11 4.73 3.56
N CYS A 287 7.07 3.90 3.67
CA CYS A 287 6.71 3.21 4.91
C CYS A 287 7.50 1.90 5.10
N ILE A 288 8.23 1.45 4.08
CA ILE A 288 8.91 0.16 4.07
C ILE A 288 10.41 0.40 4.15
N GLU A 289 11.00 0.04 5.28
CA GLU A 289 12.44 0.22 5.52
C GLU A 289 13.29 -0.51 4.48
N GLY A 290 14.21 0.22 3.85
CA GLY A 290 15.11 -0.30 2.81
C GLY A 290 14.47 -0.50 1.43
N SER A 291 13.18 -0.22 1.26
CA SER A 291 12.52 -0.35 -0.04
C SER A 291 13.08 0.64 -1.06
N GLN A 292 13.13 0.22 -2.32
CA GLN A 292 13.38 1.11 -3.44
C GLN A 292 12.08 1.78 -3.91
N PRO A 293 12.15 2.97 -4.51
CA PRO A 293 10.98 3.61 -5.12
C PRO A 293 10.44 2.80 -6.29
N ASP A 294 9.10 2.66 -6.35
CA ASP A 294 8.42 2.03 -7.48
C ASP A 294 8.51 2.93 -8.71
N GLN A 295 9.39 2.54 -9.64
CA GLN A 295 9.62 3.31 -10.86
C GLN A 295 8.40 3.34 -11.78
N ALA A 296 7.64 2.24 -11.85
CA ALA A 296 6.44 2.18 -12.69
C ALA A 296 5.36 3.13 -12.17
N MET A 297 5.23 3.23 -10.84
CA MET A 297 4.33 4.20 -10.21
C MET A 297 4.81 5.63 -10.42
N ILE A 298 6.10 5.93 -10.26
CA ILE A 298 6.64 7.26 -10.53
C ILE A 298 6.38 7.67 -11.98
N THR A 299 6.66 6.78 -12.94
CA THR A 299 6.40 7.01 -14.37
C THR A 299 4.92 7.31 -14.61
N ARG A 300 4.02 6.45 -14.12
CA ARG A 300 2.58 6.64 -14.31
C ARG A 300 2.09 7.97 -13.72
N ILE A 301 2.47 8.30 -12.48
CA ILE A 301 2.07 9.57 -11.83
C ILE A 301 2.63 10.78 -12.59
N THR A 302 3.83 10.65 -13.15
CA THR A 302 4.44 11.69 -14.00
C THR A 302 3.67 11.88 -15.30
N GLU A 303 3.29 10.77 -15.96
CA GLU A 303 2.49 10.77 -17.19
C GLU A 303 1.09 11.34 -16.93
N GLU A 304 0.39 10.87 -15.89
CA GLU A 304 -0.93 11.37 -15.49
C GLU A 304 -0.92 12.89 -15.22
N PHE A 305 0.13 13.40 -14.59
CA PHE A 305 0.27 14.85 -14.39
C PHE A 305 0.54 15.61 -15.69
N ASN A 306 1.36 15.06 -16.59
CA ASN A 306 1.66 15.69 -17.88
C ASN A 306 0.45 15.73 -18.81
N ASP A 307 -0.37 14.68 -18.78
CA ASP A 307 -1.60 14.57 -19.59
C ASP A 307 -2.75 15.41 -19.03
N ALA A 308 -2.67 15.80 -17.75
CA ALA A 308 -3.65 16.68 -17.12
C ALA A 308 -3.59 18.11 -17.70
N SER A 309 -4.76 18.76 -17.79
CA SER A 309 -4.84 20.17 -18.18
C SER A 309 -4.08 21.09 -17.20
N ASP A 310 -3.66 22.27 -17.67
CA ASP A 310 -2.98 23.27 -16.81
C ASP A 310 -3.77 23.57 -15.52
N ALA A 311 -5.09 23.66 -15.61
CA ALA A 311 -5.98 23.87 -14.46
C ALA A 311 -5.93 22.70 -13.45
N GLN A 312 -5.86 21.46 -13.94
CA GLN A 312 -5.71 20.27 -13.09
C GLN A 312 -4.31 20.19 -12.47
N GLN A 313 -3.26 20.43 -13.26
CA GLN A 313 -1.87 20.51 -12.77
C GLN A 313 -1.74 21.53 -11.64
N ASN A 314 -2.35 22.70 -11.81
CA ASN A 314 -2.36 23.74 -10.78
C ASN A 314 -3.08 23.28 -9.51
N GLY A 315 -4.21 22.57 -9.65
CA GLY A 315 -4.93 21.97 -8.52
C GLY A 315 -4.05 21.01 -7.73
N TYR A 316 -3.36 20.08 -8.41
CA TYR A 316 -2.41 19.18 -7.75
C TYR A 316 -1.28 19.93 -7.06
N LEU A 317 -0.66 20.90 -7.74
CA LEU A 317 0.42 21.69 -7.14
C LEU A 317 -0.04 22.44 -5.88
N LYS A 318 -1.22 23.07 -5.91
CA LYS A 318 -1.79 23.76 -4.74
C LYS A 318 -2.02 22.80 -3.57
N GLU A 319 -2.56 21.61 -3.84
CA GLU A 319 -2.75 20.58 -2.82
C GLU A 319 -1.42 20.19 -2.18
N TYR A 320 -0.41 19.85 -2.96
CA TYR A 320 0.88 19.44 -2.43
C TYR A 320 1.67 20.59 -1.79
N LEU A 321 1.59 21.81 -2.32
CA LEU A 321 2.20 23.00 -1.68
C LEU A 321 1.60 23.23 -0.28
N PHE A 322 0.28 23.08 -0.13
CA PHE A 322 -0.36 23.11 1.18
C PHE A 322 0.19 22.01 2.13
N LEU A 323 0.39 20.79 1.63
CA LEU A 323 1.00 19.71 2.42
C LEU A 323 2.46 20.00 2.81
N HIS A 324 3.16 20.85 2.07
CA HIS A 324 4.51 21.33 2.40
C HIS A 324 4.51 22.57 3.31
N GLY A 325 3.35 23.17 3.58
CA GLY A 325 3.18 24.30 4.49
C GLY A 325 3.31 25.66 3.83
N TYR A 326 3.19 25.73 2.51
CA TYR A 326 3.03 27.01 1.85
C TYR A 326 1.59 27.51 2.09
N GLU A 327 1.46 28.75 2.56
CA GLU A 327 0.18 29.38 2.91
C GLU A 327 -0.24 30.41 1.85
N GLY A 328 -1.49 30.89 1.92
CA GLY A 328 -1.98 31.95 1.04
C GLY A 328 -2.53 31.46 -0.30
N PHE A 329 -2.80 30.16 -0.44
CA PHE A 329 -3.45 29.60 -1.63
C PHE A 329 -4.92 29.31 -1.39
N ASP A 330 -5.73 29.62 -2.39
CA ASP A 330 -7.09 29.12 -2.48
C ASP A 330 -7.09 27.75 -3.16
N ARG A 331 -7.35 26.68 -2.38
CA ARG A 331 -7.45 25.30 -2.88
C ARG A 331 -8.73 25.04 -3.68
N HIS A 332 -9.68 25.97 -3.68
CA HIS A 332 -10.94 25.82 -4.42
C HIS A 332 -10.82 26.35 -5.85
N THR A 333 -9.82 27.21 -6.13
CA THR A 333 -9.56 27.73 -7.47
C THR A 333 -8.48 26.93 -8.18
N ARG A 334 -8.62 26.79 -9.51
CA ARG A 334 -7.71 26.03 -10.38
C ARG A 334 -6.63 26.93 -11.03
N GLU A 335 -6.63 28.21 -10.71
CA GLU A 335 -5.71 29.21 -11.27
C GLU A 335 -4.80 29.75 -10.16
N PHE A 336 -3.56 30.06 -10.51
CA PHE A 336 -2.63 30.73 -9.60
C PHE A 336 -2.81 32.25 -9.70
N ASP A 337 -3.03 32.92 -8.58
CA ASP A 337 -2.94 34.37 -8.51
C ASP A 337 -1.47 34.85 -8.47
N SER A 338 -1.27 36.17 -8.47
CA SER A 338 0.07 36.78 -8.50
C SER A 338 0.90 36.54 -7.24
N ASN A 339 0.26 36.30 -6.08
CA ASN A 339 0.93 35.97 -4.82
C ASN A 339 1.24 34.47 -4.77
N GLU A 340 0.28 33.62 -5.13
CA GLU A 340 0.44 32.17 -5.20
C GLU A 340 1.55 31.77 -6.20
N THR A 341 1.69 32.51 -7.30
CA THR A 341 2.79 32.31 -8.26
C THR A 341 4.17 32.51 -7.62
N LYS A 342 4.32 33.47 -6.69
CA LYS A 342 5.59 33.67 -5.99
C LYS A 342 5.93 32.47 -5.10
N SER A 343 4.95 31.96 -4.38
CA SER A 343 5.13 30.79 -3.52
C SER A 343 5.41 29.52 -4.33
N LEU A 344 4.84 29.40 -5.53
CA LEU A 344 5.19 28.36 -6.49
C LEU A 344 6.68 28.46 -6.91
N ASP A 345 7.16 29.66 -7.24
CA ASP A 345 8.55 29.87 -7.66
C ASP A 345 9.55 29.70 -6.49
N GLU A 346 9.16 30.06 -5.28
CA GLU A 346 9.90 29.74 -4.05
C GLU A 346 10.04 28.23 -3.88
N ALA A 347 8.95 27.47 -4.06
CA ALA A 347 8.98 26.01 -3.99
C ALA A 347 9.86 25.37 -5.06
N LYS A 348 9.80 25.87 -6.31
CA LYS A 348 10.72 25.44 -7.38
C LYS A 348 12.17 25.66 -7.00
N THR A 349 12.49 26.84 -6.46
CA THR A 349 13.85 27.19 -6.06
C THR A 349 14.35 26.30 -4.92
N LYS A 350 13.53 26.11 -3.89
CA LYS A 350 13.88 25.31 -2.70
C LYS A 350 14.11 23.83 -3.04
N LEU A 351 13.32 23.26 -3.95
CA LEU A 351 13.42 21.86 -4.38
C LEU A 351 14.30 21.65 -5.62
N GLY A 352 14.88 22.73 -6.16
CA GLY A 352 15.68 22.69 -7.39
C GLY A 352 14.90 22.08 -8.57
N ALA A 353 13.62 22.42 -8.71
CA ALA A 353 12.74 21.88 -9.74
C ALA A 353 12.86 22.66 -11.05
N THR A 354 12.95 21.95 -12.17
CA THR A 354 13.15 22.56 -13.50
C THR A 354 11.84 23.00 -14.17
N ASN A 355 10.78 22.24 -13.99
CA ASN A 355 9.46 22.49 -14.56
C ASN A 355 8.35 22.09 -13.56
N LYS A 356 7.08 22.32 -13.91
CA LYS A 356 5.93 21.96 -13.05
C LYS A 356 5.89 20.47 -12.72
N THR A 357 6.21 19.62 -13.68
CA THR A 357 6.20 18.16 -13.53
C THR A 357 7.25 17.69 -12.52
N ASP A 358 8.49 18.14 -12.67
CA ASP A 358 9.59 17.83 -11.74
C ASP A 358 9.28 18.37 -10.33
N LEU A 359 8.68 19.56 -10.24
CA LEU A 359 8.21 20.11 -8.96
C LEU A 359 7.14 19.21 -8.33
N PHE A 360 6.12 18.82 -9.09
CA PHE A 360 5.03 17.98 -8.62
C PHE A 360 5.56 16.64 -8.09
N VAL A 361 6.38 15.94 -8.87
CA VAL A 361 6.96 14.65 -8.47
C VAL A 361 7.79 14.78 -7.20
N LYS A 362 8.61 15.83 -7.09
CA LYS A 362 9.39 16.11 -5.87
C LYS A 362 8.49 16.39 -4.67
N LEU A 363 7.47 17.23 -4.81
CA LEU A 363 6.53 17.53 -3.74
C LEU A 363 5.79 16.28 -3.28
N TRP A 364 5.29 15.47 -4.23
CA TRP A 364 4.59 14.22 -3.98
C TRP A 364 5.47 13.18 -3.26
N LEU A 365 6.74 13.02 -3.66
CA LEU A 365 7.69 12.09 -3.02
C LEU A 365 8.11 12.54 -1.62
N THR A 366 8.14 13.85 -1.35
CA THR A 366 8.80 14.41 -0.15
C THR A 366 7.84 15.04 0.85
N VAL A 367 6.54 14.73 0.78
CA VAL A 367 5.55 15.24 1.75
C VAL A 367 6.04 15.04 3.19
N PRO A 368 6.12 16.10 4.01
CA PRO A 368 6.53 16.02 5.40
C PRO A 368 5.38 15.47 6.25
N ILE A 369 5.41 14.16 6.51
CA ILE A 369 4.26 13.39 7.01
C ILE A 369 3.65 13.95 8.30
N GLU A 370 4.47 14.25 9.32
CA GLU A 370 3.99 14.70 10.63
C GLU A 370 3.42 16.13 10.59
N GLU A 371 4.09 17.04 9.89
CA GLU A 371 3.65 18.41 9.72
C GLU A 371 2.40 18.49 8.83
N ALA A 372 2.38 17.77 7.71
CA ALA A 372 1.26 17.70 6.80
C ALA A 372 0.01 17.17 7.49
N LYS A 373 0.13 16.08 8.26
CA LYS A 373 -0.97 15.53 9.07
C LYS A 373 -1.57 16.56 10.03
N LYS A 374 -0.75 17.34 10.73
CA LYS A 374 -1.24 18.40 11.63
C LYS A 374 -2.05 19.44 10.86
N ARG A 375 -1.50 19.94 9.74
CA ARG A 375 -2.17 20.94 8.89
C ARG A 375 -3.48 20.42 8.32
N VAL A 376 -3.51 19.19 7.79
CA VAL A 376 -4.72 18.54 7.28
C VAL A 376 -5.78 18.44 8.38
N LYS A 377 -5.39 18.02 9.58
CA LYS A 377 -6.31 17.90 10.71
C LYS A 377 -6.91 19.25 11.12
N GLU A 378 -6.11 20.31 11.12
CA GLU A 378 -6.57 21.67 11.41
C GLU A 378 -7.50 22.19 10.31
N ALA A 379 -7.14 21.98 9.04
CA ALA A 379 -7.96 22.37 7.89
C ALA A 379 -9.31 21.64 7.86
N ARG A 380 -9.34 20.33 8.13
CA ARG A 380 -10.58 19.55 8.25
C ARG A 380 -11.48 20.09 9.37
N ARG A 381 -10.91 20.35 10.55
CA ARG A 381 -11.66 20.94 11.68
C ARG A 381 -12.24 22.32 11.34
N ALA A 382 -11.47 23.17 10.67
CA ALA A 382 -11.93 24.48 10.24
C ALA A 382 -13.07 24.36 9.21
N ALA A 383 -12.93 23.47 8.23
CA ALA A 383 -13.94 23.20 7.21
C ALA A 383 -15.24 22.64 7.83
N GLU A 384 -15.15 21.71 8.77
CA GLU A 384 -16.30 21.16 9.51
C GLU A 384 -17.05 22.25 10.29
N GLN A 385 -16.33 23.16 10.95
CA GLN A 385 -16.93 24.29 11.66
C GLN A 385 -17.63 25.26 10.71
N GLN A 386 -17.00 25.59 9.58
CA GLN A 386 -17.59 26.45 8.55
C GLN A 386 -18.87 25.82 7.97
N LEU A 387 -18.85 24.51 7.67
CA LEU A 387 -20.01 23.79 7.19
C LEU A 387 -21.14 23.78 8.22
N ALA A 388 -20.83 23.60 9.50
CA ALA A 388 -21.82 23.63 10.57
C ALA A 388 -22.51 25.01 10.67
N VAL A 389 -21.73 26.10 10.59
CA VAL A 389 -22.25 27.47 10.57
C VAL A 389 -23.10 27.72 9.33
N GLN A 390 -22.67 27.27 8.15
CA GLN A 390 -23.46 27.39 6.92
C GLN A 390 -24.79 26.64 7.02
N LEU A 391 -24.79 25.43 7.56
CA LEU A 391 -26.00 24.63 7.76
C LEU A 391 -26.96 25.30 8.75
N GLU A 392 -26.44 25.91 9.82
CA GLU A 392 -27.24 26.68 10.77
C GLU A 392 -27.88 27.92 10.11
N ASN A 393 -27.10 28.67 9.32
CA ASN A 393 -27.59 29.82 8.58
C ASN A 393 -28.66 29.42 7.55
N GLN A 394 -28.47 28.30 6.84
CA GLN A 394 -29.47 27.75 5.93
C GLN A 394 -30.75 27.33 6.65
N LYS A 395 -30.64 26.71 7.84
CA LYS A 395 -31.81 26.36 8.68
C LYS A 395 -32.58 27.61 9.11
N LYS A 396 -31.88 28.67 9.55
CA LYS A 396 -32.50 29.95 9.93
C LYS A 396 -33.20 30.61 8.73
N ALA A 397 -32.53 30.72 7.60
CA ALA A 397 -33.09 31.28 6.38
C ALA A 397 -34.33 30.49 5.89
N ARG A 398 -34.29 29.15 5.97
CA ARG A 398 -35.45 28.29 5.63
C ARG A 398 -36.63 28.52 6.57
N LEU A 399 -36.38 28.67 7.88
CA LEU A 399 -37.43 28.94 8.85
C LEU A 399 -38.06 30.32 8.62
N GLU A 400 -37.26 31.34 8.31
CA GLU A 400 -37.73 32.68 7.97
C GLU A 400 -38.54 32.69 6.68
N ALA A 401 -38.08 32.01 5.64
CA ALA A 401 -38.82 31.83 4.39
C ALA A 401 -40.15 31.12 4.61
N MET A 402 -40.20 30.09 5.48
CA MET A 402 -41.45 29.43 5.84
C MET A 402 -42.43 30.39 6.55
N LYS A 403 -41.94 31.21 7.49
CA LYS A 403 -42.78 32.22 8.17
C LYS A 403 -43.32 33.27 7.19
N GLN A 404 -42.48 33.76 6.27
CA GLN A 404 -42.90 34.72 5.26
C GLN A 404 -43.90 34.13 4.27
N ALA A 405 -43.72 32.86 3.86
CA ALA A 405 -44.67 32.15 3.03
C ALA A 405 -46.02 31.95 3.73
N GLU A 406 -46.02 31.61 5.02
CA GLU A 406 -47.25 31.50 5.82
C GLU A 406 -47.96 32.86 5.95
N GLU A 407 -47.22 33.94 6.21
CA GLU A 407 -47.80 35.30 6.28
C GLU A 407 -48.36 35.75 4.93
N ALA A 408 -47.66 35.47 3.83
CA ALA A 408 -48.14 35.76 2.47
C ALA A 408 -49.40 34.95 2.14
N GLN A 409 -49.47 33.68 2.53
CA GLN A 409 -50.68 32.87 2.39
C GLN A 409 -51.84 33.42 3.23
N ARG A 410 -51.59 33.85 4.48
CA ARG A 410 -52.61 34.49 5.32
C ARG A 410 -53.13 35.80 4.72
N LYS A 411 -52.23 36.65 4.18
CA LYS A 411 -52.62 37.89 3.48
C LYS A 411 -53.44 37.59 2.22
N ALA A 412 -52.99 36.67 1.39
CA ALA A 412 -53.72 36.26 0.18
C ALA A 412 -55.11 35.69 0.50
N GLN A 413 -55.24 34.91 1.57
CA GLN A 413 -56.54 34.41 2.03
C GLN A 413 -57.44 35.54 2.56
N ALA A 414 -56.89 36.52 3.29
CA ALA A 414 -57.63 37.68 3.77
C ALA A 414 -58.11 38.58 2.61
N ASP A 415 -57.25 38.82 1.62
CA ASP A 415 -57.56 39.60 0.42
C ASP A 415 -58.62 38.90 -0.44
N ALA A 416 -58.54 37.58 -0.59
CA ALA A 416 -59.56 36.78 -1.29
C ALA A 416 -60.92 36.82 -0.57
N LEU A 417 -60.93 36.77 0.76
CA LEU A 417 -62.15 36.88 1.56
C LEU A 417 -62.75 38.30 1.50
N ALA A 418 -61.91 39.33 1.44
CA ALA A 418 -62.34 40.72 1.25
C ALA A 418 -62.91 40.95 -0.15
N ALA A 419 -62.27 40.42 -1.19
CA ALA A 419 -62.77 40.48 -2.57
C ALA A 419 -64.13 39.78 -2.75
N GLN A 420 -64.35 38.66 -2.06
CA GLN A 420 -65.67 38.00 -2.04
C GLN A 420 -66.75 38.86 -1.38
N LYS A 421 -66.44 39.64 -0.34
CA LYS A 421 -67.42 40.53 0.32
C LYS A 421 -67.81 41.72 -0.55
N THR A 422 -66.86 42.28 -1.31
CA THR A 422 -67.11 43.44 -2.19
C THR A 422 -67.97 43.07 -3.41
N ALA A 423 -67.96 41.80 -3.85
CA ALA A 423 -68.79 41.30 -4.95
C ALA A 423 -70.28 41.06 -4.58
N THR A 424 -70.67 41.23 -3.31
CA THR A 424 -72.03 41.00 -2.79
C THR A 424 -72.83 42.28 -2.49
N GLN A 425 -72.61 43.38 -3.22
CA GLN A 425 -73.55 44.52 -3.22
C GLN A 425 -74.62 44.37 -4.33
N PRO A 426 -75.90 44.71 -4.09
CA PRO A 426 -77.00 44.32 -4.96
C PRO A 426 -77.05 45.22 -6.20
N VAL A 427 -76.90 44.64 -7.39
CA VAL A 427 -77.15 45.31 -8.66
C VAL A 427 -78.66 45.49 -8.84
N ALA A 428 -79.09 46.74 -8.93
CA ALA A 428 -80.45 47.15 -9.24
C ALA A 428 -80.86 46.73 -10.66
N ALA A 429 -82.11 46.31 -10.76
CA ALA A 429 -82.75 45.73 -11.94
C ALA A 429 -82.83 46.66 -13.15
N GLN A 430 -82.63 46.09 -14.35
CA GLN A 430 -83.29 46.53 -15.59
C GLN A 430 -83.72 45.33 -16.44
N PRO A 431 -84.77 45.48 -17.27
CA PRO A 431 -85.67 44.40 -17.61
C PRO A 431 -85.31 43.67 -18.91
N THR A 432 -85.79 42.44 -18.92
CA THR A 432 -85.74 41.42 -19.96
C THR A 432 -86.56 41.84 -21.19
N THR A 433 -86.02 41.58 -22.39
CA THR A 433 -86.87 41.30 -23.57
C THR A 433 -86.55 39.91 -24.09
N VAL A 434 -87.64 39.15 -24.21
CA VAL A 434 -87.79 37.72 -24.49
C VAL A 434 -87.66 37.46 -25.99
N VAL A 435 -87.08 36.32 -26.41
CA VAL A 435 -87.72 35.26 -27.24
C VAL A 435 -86.85 33.99 -27.22
N ALA A 436 -87.45 32.88 -26.80
CA ALA A 436 -87.04 31.47 -26.99
C ALA A 436 -88.06 30.80 -27.95
N PRO A 437 -88.06 29.48 -28.28
CA PRO A 437 -87.13 28.35 -28.01
C PRO A 437 -86.80 27.57 -29.36
N ALA A 438 -86.10 26.44 -29.49
CA ALA A 438 -86.23 25.16 -28.79
C ALA A 438 -85.16 24.10 -29.20
N LYS A 439 -84.77 23.30 -28.18
CA LYS A 439 -84.55 21.83 -28.11
C LYS A 439 -83.48 21.09 -28.95
N THR A 440 -82.40 20.74 -28.23
CA THR A 440 -81.80 19.38 -28.00
C THR A 440 -81.74 18.35 -29.12
N THR A 441 -80.51 17.86 -29.40
CA THR A 441 -80.07 16.46 -29.17
C THR A 441 -78.55 16.29 -29.43
N THR A 442 -77.82 15.72 -28.48
CA THR A 442 -76.49 15.05 -28.58
C THR A 442 -76.65 13.59 -29.04
N PRO A 443 -75.62 12.73 -29.33
CA PRO A 443 -74.14 12.80 -29.12
C PRO A 443 -73.29 12.26 -30.35
N PRO A 444 -72.09 11.62 -30.21
CA PRO A 444 -70.70 12.15 -30.24
C PRO A 444 -69.83 11.53 -31.39
N PRO A 445 -68.47 11.38 -31.27
CA PRO A 445 -67.39 12.36 -31.40
C PRO A 445 -66.37 12.02 -32.52
N ALA A 446 -65.61 12.98 -33.06
CA ALA A 446 -64.42 12.66 -33.87
C ALA A 446 -63.38 13.79 -34.00
N SER A 447 -62.12 13.41 -33.75
CA SER A 447 -60.86 14.08 -34.14
C SER A 447 -60.53 15.38 -33.40
N SER A 448 -59.28 15.77 -33.17
CA SER A 448 -58.07 15.51 -33.98
C SER A 448 -56.78 15.63 -33.16
N LYS A 449 -55.76 14.96 -33.70
CA LYS A 449 -54.33 15.00 -33.37
C LYS A 449 -53.80 16.43 -33.20
N GLU A 450 -52.86 16.61 -32.26
CA GLU A 450 -51.69 17.47 -32.45
C GLU A 450 -50.51 17.03 -31.54
N LYS A 451 -49.29 17.27 -32.03
CA LYS A 451 -47.99 16.75 -31.56
C LYS A 451 -47.47 17.47 -30.29
N PRO A 452 -46.42 16.92 -29.67
CA PRO A 452 -45.21 17.73 -29.40
C PRO A 452 -43.95 17.02 -29.98
N VAL A 453 -43.11 17.70 -30.77
CA VAL A 453 -41.95 18.54 -30.39
C VAL A 453 -40.88 17.75 -29.63
N GLY A 454 -39.74 17.54 -30.30
CA GLY A 454 -38.49 17.06 -29.71
C GLY A 454 -37.55 18.19 -29.29
N ILE A 455 -36.32 17.80 -28.92
CA ILE A 455 -35.17 18.51 -28.30
C ILE A 455 -35.02 18.00 -26.85
N GLY A 456 -33.88 17.53 -26.34
CA GLY A 456 -32.51 17.47 -26.83
C GLY A 456 -31.67 16.62 -25.86
N ALA A 457 -30.37 16.55 -26.14
CA ALA A 457 -29.36 15.69 -25.51
C ALA A 457 -29.27 15.80 -23.97
N ALA A 458 -28.94 14.67 -23.34
CA ALA A 458 -28.46 14.58 -21.97
C ALA A 458 -27.00 14.12 -22.02
N ASP A 459 -26.10 15.09 -21.88
CA ASP A 459 -24.77 14.87 -21.29
C ASP A 459 -24.97 14.74 -19.78
N GLU A 460 -24.44 13.69 -19.18
CA GLU A 460 -23.90 13.60 -17.81
C GLU A 460 -23.64 12.12 -17.48
N PHE A 461 -22.38 11.69 -17.60
CA PHE A 461 -21.72 10.72 -16.71
C PHE A 461 -20.20 10.88 -16.83
#